data_AF-A0A967N624-F1
#
_entry.id   AF-A0A967N624-F1
#
_cell.length_a   1.000
_cell.length_b   1.000
_cell.length_c   1.000
_cell.angle_alpha   90.00
_cell.angle_beta   90.00
_cell.angle_gamma   90.00
#
_symmetry.space_group_name_H-M   'P 1'
#
loop_
_entity.id
_entity.type
_entity.pdbx_description
1 polymer ?
#
loop_
_entity_poly.entity_id
_entity_poly.type
_entity_poly.pdbx_seq_one_letter_code
_entity_poly.pdbx_strand_id
1 'polypeptide(L)'
;MADDALEDRILRRNRALREMLELARGVIADGVVTPGEAAAFRRWLEDNPDMTGVWPCDLLVQRLRSVFSGDRAQRRDLRRLREALREIAGEAAGERGEFGRLHVGDEGRRGDDGEA
;
A
#
# COMPACT_ATOMS: atom_id res chain seq x y z
N MET A 1 24.71 -21.03 -15.31
CA MET A 1 25.16 -20.20 -14.16
C MET A 1 24.38 -18.88 -14.04
N ALA A 2 24.07 -18.17 -15.13
CA ALA A 2 23.20 -16.98 -15.06
C ALA A 2 21.69 -17.31 -14.87
N ASP A 3 21.25 -18.45 -15.39
CA ASP A 3 19.86 -18.93 -15.31
C ASP A 3 19.42 -19.22 -13.87
N ASP A 4 20.30 -19.88 -13.10
CA ASP A 4 20.14 -20.26 -11.70
C ASP A 4 19.95 -19.03 -10.77
N ALA A 5 20.77 -17.99 -10.97
CA ALA A 5 20.68 -16.75 -10.20
C ALA A 5 19.41 -15.92 -10.48
N LEU A 6 18.86 -16.04 -11.70
CA LEU A 6 17.59 -15.40 -12.07
C LEU A 6 16.41 -16.12 -11.41
N GLU A 7 16.39 -17.45 -11.47
CA GLU A 7 15.36 -18.28 -10.86
C GLU A 7 15.31 -18.03 -9.34
N ASP A 8 16.47 -18.02 -8.70
CA ASP A 8 16.62 -17.68 -7.28
C ASP A 8 16.01 -16.31 -6.93
N ARG A 9 16.24 -15.29 -7.77
CA ARG A 9 15.69 -13.95 -7.55
C ARG A 9 14.17 -13.92 -7.73
N ILE A 10 13.64 -14.68 -8.69
CA ILE A 10 12.20 -14.82 -8.93
C ILE A 10 11.52 -15.51 -7.74
N LEU A 11 12.11 -16.59 -7.23
CA LEU A 11 11.59 -17.33 -6.08
C LEU A 11 11.59 -16.47 -4.81
N ARG A 12 12.68 -15.74 -4.54
CA ARG A 12 12.74 -14.80 -3.40
C ARG A 12 11.65 -13.74 -3.47
N ARG A 13 11.44 -13.12 -4.63
CA ARG A 13 10.38 -12.12 -4.82
C ARG A 13 8.98 -12.70 -4.64
N ASN A 14 8.72 -13.89 -5.18
CA ASN A 14 7.43 -14.56 -5.01
C ASN A 14 7.13 -14.86 -3.55
N ARG A 15 8.13 -15.28 -2.77
CA ARG A 15 7.97 -15.50 -1.34
C ARG A 15 7.66 -14.20 -0.60
N ALA A 16 8.44 -13.15 -0.85
CA ALA A 16 8.21 -11.84 -0.26
C ALA A 16 6.82 -11.28 -0.62
N LEU A 17 6.35 -11.44 -1.86
CA LEU A 17 5.00 -11.04 -2.26
C LEU A 17 3.93 -11.75 -1.42
N ARG A 18 4.06 -13.08 -1.24
CA ARG A 18 3.11 -13.85 -0.42
C ARG A 18 3.10 -13.38 1.03
N GLU A 19 4.27 -13.19 1.62
CA GLU A 19 4.40 -12.70 3.00
C GLU A 19 3.74 -11.32 3.17
N MET A 20 3.93 -10.41 2.21
CA MET A 20 3.28 -9.09 2.24
C MET A 20 1.76 -9.19 2.15
N LEU A 21 1.25 -10.06 1.27
CA LEU A 21 -0.19 -10.28 1.12
C LEU A 21 -0.82 -10.88 2.37
N GLU A 22 -0.12 -11.79 3.06
CA GLU A 22 -0.57 -12.36 4.33
C GLU A 22 -0.61 -11.30 5.44
N LEU A 23 0.42 -10.44 5.52
CA LEU A 23 0.42 -9.28 6.43
C LEU A 23 -0.75 -8.33 6.13
N ALA A 24 -0.99 -8.01 4.85
CA ALA A 24 -2.11 -7.16 4.43
C ALA A 24 -3.47 -7.75 4.83
N ARG A 25 -3.69 -9.05 4.60
CA ARG A 25 -4.93 -9.73 4.98
C ARG A 25 -5.15 -9.71 6.50
N GLY A 26 -4.10 -9.93 7.29
CA GLY A 26 -4.18 -9.87 8.75
C GLY A 26 -4.65 -8.51 9.26
N VAL A 27 -4.09 -7.43 8.71
CA VAL A 27 -4.44 -6.05 9.09
C VAL A 27 -5.87 -5.68 8.64
N ILE A 28 -6.30 -6.13 7.46
CA ILE A 28 -7.65 -5.86 6.97
C ILE A 28 -8.71 -6.65 7.74
N ALA A 29 -8.37 -7.82 8.28
CA ALA A 29 -9.28 -8.65 9.05
C ALA A 29 -9.76 -7.94 10.33
N ASP A 30 -8.90 -7.17 10.98
CA ASP A 30 -9.27 -6.32 12.13
C ASP A 30 -10.10 -5.08 11.69
N GLY A 31 -9.88 -4.60 10.45
CA GLY A 31 -10.64 -3.52 9.83
C GLY A 31 -10.17 -2.11 10.18
N VAL A 32 -9.16 -1.99 11.05
CA VAL A 32 -8.53 -0.74 11.47
C VAL A 32 -7.01 -0.84 11.23
N VAL A 33 -6.44 0.18 10.57
CA VAL A 33 -4.98 0.30 10.45
C VAL A 33 -4.47 1.24 11.53
N THR A 34 -3.55 0.73 12.34
CA THR A 34 -2.90 1.46 13.42
C THR A 34 -1.52 1.99 12.98
N PRO A 35 -0.97 3.00 13.68
CA PRO A 35 0.40 3.46 13.44
C PRO A 35 1.44 2.34 13.62
N GLY A 36 1.18 1.38 14.52
CA GLY A 36 2.05 0.22 14.73
C GLY A 36 2.10 -0.71 13.53
N GLU A 37 0.97 -0.98 12.89
CA GLU A 37 0.91 -1.78 11.65
C GLU A 37 1.53 -1.04 10.47
N ALA A 38 1.31 0.27 10.37
CA ALA A 38 2.01 1.09 9.37
C ALA A 38 3.54 1.03 9.56
N ALA A 39 4.02 1.05 10.81
CA ALA A 39 5.45 0.88 11.11
C ALA A 39 5.95 -0.53 10.78
N ALA A 40 5.13 -1.56 11.00
CA ALA A 40 5.45 -2.93 10.61
C ALA A 40 5.60 -3.08 9.08
N PHE A 41 4.70 -2.51 8.28
CA PHE A 41 4.85 -2.50 6.82
C PHE A 41 6.08 -1.72 6.36
N ARG A 42 6.37 -0.57 6.98
CA ARG A 42 7.58 0.20 6.66
C ARG A 42 8.83 -0.65 6.92
N ARG A 43 8.90 -1.29 8.09
CA ARG A 43 10.01 -2.18 8.44
C ARG A 43 10.14 -3.35 7.48
N TRP A 44 9.02 -3.96 7.09
CA TRP A 44 9.02 -5.05 6.10
C TRP A 44 9.58 -4.60 4.74
N LEU A 45 9.26 -3.38 4.29
CA LEU A 45 9.82 -2.81 3.05
C LEU A 45 11.30 -2.49 3.17
N GLU A 46 11.76 -2.04 4.34
CA GLU A 46 13.19 -1.83 4.63
C GLU A 46 13.97 -3.15 4.58
N ASP A 47 13.37 -4.25 5.07
CA ASP A 47 13.94 -5.59 5.03
C ASP A 47 13.88 -6.23 3.62
N ASN A 48 13.05 -5.69 2.72
CA ASN A 48 12.85 -6.20 1.34
C ASN A 48 13.03 -5.09 0.28
N PRO A 49 14.23 -4.49 0.15
CA PRO A 49 14.45 -3.37 -0.76
C PRO A 49 14.20 -3.74 -2.24
N ASP A 50 14.43 -5.00 -2.60
CA ASP A 50 14.20 -5.55 -3.95
C ASP A 50 12.74 -5.54 -4.41
N MET A 51 11.82 -5.34 -3.46
CA MET A 51 10.37 -5.26 -3.69
C MET A 51 9.90 -3.82 -3.93
N THR A 52 10.75 -2.83 -3.64
CA THR A 52 10.49 -1.41 -3.93
C THR A 52 10.41 -1.22 -5.46
N GLY A 53 9.41 -0.50 -5.96
CA GLY A 53 9.18 -0.34 -7.40
C GLY A 53 8.46 -1.52 -8.07
N VAL A 54 8.03 -2.52 -7.31
CA VAL A 54 7.21 -3.63 -7.81
C VAL A 54 5.79 -3.49 -7.24
N TRP A 55 4.76 -3.52 -8.09
CA TRP A 55 3.39 -3.60 -7.62
C TRP A 55 3.13 -4.96 -6.94
N PRO A 56 2.47 -5.03 -5.77
CA PRO A 56 1.77 -3.96 -5.05
C PRO A 56 2.60 -3.23 -3.98
N CYS A 57 3.85 -3.62 -3.76
CA CYS A 57 4.74 -3.02 -2.77
C CYS A 57 5.01 -1.53 -3.02
N ASP A 58 5.11 -1.11 -4.29
CA ASP A 58 5.35 0.29 -4.65
C ASP A 58 4.20 1.23 -4.22
N LEU A 59 2.95 0.78 -4.39
CA LEU A 59 1.78 1.51 -3.91
C LEU A 59 1.83 1.67 -2.38
N LEU A 60 2.21 0.61 -1.66
CA LEU A 60 2.40 0.62 -0.21
C LEU A 60 3.47 1.62 0.23
N VAL A 61 4.62 1.66 -0.45
CA VAL A 61 5.69 2.65 -0.20
C VAL A 61 5.16 4.07 -0.33
N GLN A 62 4.42 4.36 -1.40
CA GLN A 62 3.84 5.69 -1.63
C GLN A 62 2.87 6.08 -0.49
N ARG A 63 2.02 5.16 -0.04
CA ARG A 63 1.04 5.43 1.03
C ARG A 63 1.72 5.59 2.39
N LEU A 64 2.71 4.75 2.70
CA LEU A 64 3.46 4.83 3.96
C LEU A 64 4.28 6.13 4.04
N ARG A 65 4.86 6.60 2.93
CA ARG A 65 5.53 7.90 2.89
C ARG A 65 4.60 9.02 3.35
N SER A 66 3.35 9.06 2.87
CA SER A 66 2.38 10.06 3.34
C SER A 66 2.04 9.94 4.83
N VAL A 67 1.99 8.71 5.36
CA VAL A 67 1.72 8.45 6.79
C VAL A 67 2.87 8.93 7.69
N PHE A 68 4.12 8.81 7.24
CA PHE A 68 5.32 9.15 8.03
C PHE A 68 5.94 10.52 7.72
N SER A 69 5.59 11.16 6.60
CA SER A 69 6.06 12.51 6.26
C SER A 69 5.23 13.62 6.91
N GLY A 70 4.04 13.30 7.44
CA GLY A 70 3.24 14.23 8.24
C GLY A 70 3.67 14.22 9.71
N ASP A 71 3.45 15.33 10.41
CA ASP A 71 3.86 15.52 11.82
C ASP A 71 3.27 14.46 12.78
N ARG A 72 2.14 13.84 12.40
CA ARG A 72 1.58 12.61 12.96
C ARG A 72 0.77 11.89 11.90
N ALA A 73 0.77 10.55 11.91
CA ALA A 73 -0.11 9.72 11.07
C ALA A 73 -1.57 10.15 11.24
N GLN A 74 -2.08 10.97 10.31
CA GLN A 74 -3.43 11.50 10.46
C GLN A 74 -4.42 10.37 10.21
N ARG A 75 -5.60 10.44 10.85
CA ARG A 75 -6.68 9.45 10.62
C ARG A 75 -7.03 9.32 9.13
N ARG A 76 -6.80 10.36 8.31
CA ARG A 76 -6.97 10.33 6.85
C ARG A 76 -5.91 9.47 6.15
N ASP A 77 -4.65 9.55 6.56
CA ASP A 77 -3.55 8.79 5.97
C ASP A 77 -3.67 7.29 6.28
N LEU A 78 -4.01 6.96 7.53
CA LEU A 78 -4.28 5.56 7.93
C LEU A 78 -5.50 4.98 7.20
N ARG A 79 -6.56 5.78 6.97
CA ARG A 79 -7.71 5.37 6.15
C ARG A 79 -7.31 5.09 4.70
N ARG A 80 -6.48 5.96 4.11
CA ARG A 80 -5.97 5.77 2.74
C ARG A 80 -5.04 4.56 2.63
N LEU A 81 -4.23 4.31 3.65
CA LEU A 81 -3.40 3.10 3.73
C LEU A 81 -4.28 1.84 3.80
N ARG A 82 -5.35 1.87 4.60
CA ARG A 82 -6.34 0.78 4.66
C ARG A 82 -7.00 0.50 3.32
N GLU A 83 -7.42 1.55 2.60
CA GLU A 83 -8.03 1.42 1.27
C GLU A 83 -7.07 0.77 0.28
N ALA A 84 -5.81 1.20 0.26
CA ALA A 84 -4.79 0.57 -0.57
C ALA A 84 -4.54 -0.90 -0.19
N LEU A 85 -4.46 -1.22 1.11
CA LEU A 85 -4.34 -2.61 1.56
C LEU A 85 -5.55 -3.45 1.11
N ARG A 86 -6.77 -2.90 1.16
CA ARG A 86 -7.98 -3.57 0.66
C ARG A 86 -7.94 -3.83 -0.83
N GLU A 87 -7.48 -2.87 -1.63
CA GLU A 87 -7.29 -3.04 -3.08
C GLU A 87 -6.30 -4.18 -3.35
N ILE A 88 -5.14 -4.13 -2.70
CA ILE A 88 -4.07 -5.14 -2.84
C ILE A 88 -4.55 -6.54 -2.43
N ALA A 89 -5.21 -6.67 -1.27
CA ALA A 89 -5.66 -7.95 -0.76
C ALA A 89 -6.92 -8.48 -1.49
N GLY A 90 -7.76 -7.57 -2.00
CA GLY A 90 -8.97 -7.88 -2.76
C GLY A 90 -8.66 -8.35 -4.19
N GLU A 91 -7.75 -7.68 -4.89
CA GLU A 91 -7.29 -8.13 -6.21
C GLU A 91 -6.51 -9.45 -6.12
N ALA A 92 -5.73 -9.65 -5.04
CA ALA A 92 -5.09 -10.93 -4.77
C ALA A 92 -6.07 -12.05 -4.37
N ALA A 93 -7.35 -11.75 -4.13
CA ALA A 93 -8.38 -12.73 -3.76
C ALA A 93 -9.25 -13.18 -4.95
N GLY A 94 -9.17 -12.53 -6.11
CA GLY A 94 -9.79 -13.03 -7.35
C GLY A 94 -11.10 -12.38 -7.78
N GLU A 95 -11.25 -11.06 -7.66
CA GLU A 95 -12.32 -10.33 -8.35
C GLU A 95 -11.77 -9.19 -9.22
N ARG A 96 -11.93 -9.39 -10.54
CA ARG A 96 -11.64 -8.52 -11.70
C ARG A 96 -11.03 -7.13 -11.41
N GLY A 97 -9.76 -6.98 -11.80
CA GLY A 97 -9.08 -5.70 -11.92
C GLY A 97 -9.65 -4.84 -13.06
N GLU A 98 -10.28 -3.73 -12.68
CA GLU A 98 -10.38 -2.52 -13.50
C GLU A 98 -9.29 -1.56 -13.00
N PHE A 99 -8.05 -1.82 -13.40
CA PHE A 99 -6.92 -0.95 -13.09
C PHE A 99 -7.07 0.38 -13.84
N GLY A 100 -7.03 1.48 -13.10
CA GLY A 100 -6.74 2.81 -13.67
C GLY A 100 -7.84 3.85 -13.53
N ARG A 101 -8.36 4.10 -12.33
CA ARG A 101 -8.90 5.42 -12.04
C ARG A 101 -8.04 6.12 -11.00
N LEU A 102 -7.06 6.85 -11.52
CA LEU A 102 -6.43 8.00 -10.88
C LEU A 102 -7.36 8.64 -9.84
N HIS A 103 -7.05 8.45 -8.56
CA HIS A 103 -7.53 9.34 -7.52
C HIS A 103 -6.79 10.68 -7.67
N VAL A 104 -7.21 11.46 -8.68
CA VAL A 104 -7.12 12.91 -8.65
C VAL A 104 -7.93 13.38 -7.44
N GLY A 105 -7.35 14.29 -6.68
CA GLY A 105 -7.81 14.72 -5.37
C GLY A 105 -9.30 15.08 -5.31
N ASP A 106 -9.99 14.44 -4.38
CA ASP A 106 -11.14 15.03 -3.70
C ASP A 106 -10.63 16.23 -2.88
N GLU A 107 -10.57 17.39 -3.53
CA GLU A 107 -10.61 18.70 -2.88
C GLU A 107 -12.08 19.13 -2.83
N GLY A 108 -12.77 18.68 -1.78
CA GLY A 108 -14.12 19.11 -1.46
C GLY A 108 -14.14 20.40 -0.64
N ARG A 109 -15.03 21.32 -1.08
CA ARG A 109 -15.62 22.50 -0.40
C ARG A 109 -14.76 23.78 -0.41
N ARG A 110 -15.33 24.98 -0.57
CA ARG A 110 -16.70 25.47 -0.30
C ARG A 110 -16.86 26.82 -1.04
N GLY A 111 -18.07 27.10 -1.54
CA GLY A 111 -18.44 28.44 -2.00
C GLY A 111 -18.70 29.41 -0.85
N ASP A 112 -18.66 30.69 -1.21
CA ASP A 112 -19.12 31.95 -0.57
C ASP A 112 -18.32 33.04 -1.33
N ASP A 113 -18.80 34.11 -1.95
CA ASP A 113 -20.05 34.86 -2.09
C ASP A 113 -19.91 35.61 -3.44
N GLY A 114 -20.92 35.89 -4.25
CA GLY A 114 -21.90 36.93 -3.98
C GLY A 114 -21.33 38.33 -4.25
N GLU A 115 -21.39 38.82 -5.50
CA GLU A 115 -21.38 40.27 -5.80
C GLU A 115 -21.94 40.45 -7.23
N ALA A 116 -23.25 40.74 -7.34
CA ALA A 116 -23.89 42.06 -7.41
C ALA A 116 -23.86 42.66 -8.83
#